data_AF-A0A432E0F9-F1
#
_entry.id   AF-A0A432E0F9-F1
#
_cell.length_a   1.000
_cell.length_b   1.000
_cell.length_c   1.000
_cell.angle_alpha   90.00
_cell.angle_beta   90.00
_cell.angle_gamma   90.00
#
_symmetry.space_group_name_H-M   'P 1'
#
loop_
_entity.id
_entity.type
_entity.pdbx_description
1 polymer ?
#
loop_
_entity_poly.entity_id
_entity_poly.type
_entity_poly.pdbx_seq_one_letter_code
_entity_poly.pdbx_strand_id
1 'polypeptide(L)'
;MKKLFFVWSCLLYCNFFSQNITFTYELKYRLNLDKADYKNELFYLDTSDKESVFRSEQDKYSDSLIEKTGYGLGHKLLYNHQYYTHKNFSEKKISKIIITPFFGDIYALIIEDLVWKISDDTFKISNFTCQKAELIYGGRRWTAWFTKEILCRMAVYF
;
A
#
# COMPACT_ATOMS: atom_id res chain seq x y z
N MET A 1 -22.03 -44.65 3.49
CA MET A 1 -21.49 -43.97 2.29
C MET A 1 -21.98 -42.52 2.11
N LYS A 2 -23.28 -42.21 2.26
CA LYS A 2 -23.80 -40.82 2.17
C LYS A 2 -23.19 -39.82 3.18
N LYS A 3 -22.86 -40.27 4.40
CA LYS A 3 -22.19 -39.42 5.42
C LYS A 3 -20.74 -39.08 5.08
N LEU A 4 -20.01 -39.93 4.35
CA LEU A 4 -18.65 -39.62 3.88
C LEU A 4 -18.66 -38.59 2.74
N PHE A 5 -19.66 -38.66 1.85
CA PHE A 5 -19.82 -37.70 0.76
C PHE A 5 -20.11 -36.28 1.28
N PHE A 6 -20.87 -36.16 2.37
CA PHE A 6 -21.13 -34.87 3.03
C PHE A 6 -19.86 -34.26 3.65
N VAL A 7 -19.00 -35.09 4.28
CA VAL A 7 -17.71 -34.66 4.83
C VAL A 7 -16.75 -34.21 3.71
N TRP A 8 -16.73 -34.92 2.58
CA TRP A 8 -15.97 -34.51 1.39
C TRP A 8 -16.48 -33.21 0.77
N SER A 9 -17.80 -32.99 0.76
CA SER A 9 -18.38 -31.73 0.32
C SER A 9 -17.99 -30.56 1.23
N CYS A 10 -17.95 -30.75 2.55
CA CYS A 10 -17.51 -29.72 3.50
C CYS A 10 -16.02 -29.36 3.36
N LEU A 11 -15.15 -30.34 3.06
CA LEU A 11 -13.71 -30.10 2.88
C LEU A 11 -13.40 -29.27 1.62
N LEU A 12 -14.25 -29.32 0.59
CA LEU A 12 -14.10 -28.50 -0.62
C LEU A 12 -14.41 -27.02 -0.40
N TYR A 13 -15.22 -26.68 0.62
CA TYR A 13 -15.55 -25.30 0.98
C TYR A 13 -14.49 -24.63 1.88
N CYS A 14 -13.49 -25.36 2.37
CA CYS A 14 -12.51 -24.83 3.32
C CYS A 14 -11.34 -24.05 2.70
N ASN A 15 -11.29 -23.88 1.37
CA ASN A 15 -10.25 -23.07 0.71
C ASN A 15 -10.62 -21.58 0.71
N PHE A 16 -10.93 -21.03 1.89
CA PHE A 16 -11.14 -19.58 2.03
C PHE A 16 -9.79 -18.87 1.97
N PHE A 17 -9.46 -18.43 0.75
CA PHE A 17 -8.68 -17.24 0.38
C PHE A 17 -7.71 -16.69 1.43
N SER A 18 -6.47 -17.16 1.34
CA SER A 18 -5.28 -16.36 1.59
C SER A 18 -4.62 -16.12 0.23
N GLN A 19 -4.72 -14.90 -0.31
CA GLN A 19 -4.05 -14.55 -1.55
C GLN A 19 -3.13 -13.38 -1.28
N ASN A 20 -1.84 -13.60 -1.49
CA ASN A 20 -0.90 -12.50 -1.60
C ASN A 20 -1.18 -11.79 -2.92
N ILE A 21 -1.46 -10.49 -2.87
CA ILE A 21 -1.77 -9.68 -4.04
C ILE A 21 -0.81 -8.50 -4.08
N THR A 22 -0.29 -8.21 -5.27
CA THR A 22 0.53 -7.02 -5.52
C THR A 22 -0.25 -6.05 -6.38
N PHE A 23 -0.42 -4.83 -5.91
CA PHE A 23 -0.95 -3.72 -6.69
C PHE A 23 0.19 -2.83 -7.12
N THR A 24 0.20 -2.45 -8.39
CA THR A 24 1.19 -1.54 -8.96
C THR A 24 0.53 -0.19 -9.19
N TYR A 25 1.18 0.88 -8.72
CA TYR A 25 0.73 2.26 -8.87
C TYR A 25 1.78 3.06 -9.61
N GLU A 26 1.32 4.00 -10.44
CA GLU A 26 2.19 5.00 -11.07
C GLU A 26 1.91 6.37 -10.44
N LEU A 27 2.93 6.95 -9.82
CA LEU A 27 2.92 8.34 -9.38
C LEU A 27 3.43 9.22 -10.50
N LYS A 28 2.56 10.06 -11.07
CA LYS A 28 2.92 11.08 -12.05
C LYS A 28 2.91 12.45 -11.39
N TYR A 29 4.08 13.09 -11.30
CA TYR A 29 4.25 14.37 -10.60
C TYR A 29 5.15 15.35 -11.38
N ARG A 30 5.01 16.65 -11.05
CA ARG A 30 5.90 17.72 -11.52
C ARG A 30 6.37 18.54 -10.33
N LEU A 31 7.65 18.90 -10.31
CA LEU A 31 8.24 19.68 -9.21
C LEU A 31 7.88 21.16 -9.29
N ASN A 32 7.72 21.68 -10.51
CA ASN A 32 7.36 23.07 -10.78
C ASN A 32 6.13 23.10 -11.68
N LEU A 33 5.20 24.02 -11.40
CA LEU A 33 3.97 24.19 -12.20
C LEU A 33 4.27 24.67 -13.62
N ASP A 34 5.34 25.45 -13.79
CA ASP A 34 5.70 26.09 -15.06
C ASP A 34 6.53 25.19 -15.99
N LYS A 35 6.97 24.02 -15.51
CA LYS A 35 7.71 23.05 -16.33
C LYS A 35 6.76 21.97 -16.83
N ALA A 36 6.86 21.66 -18.12
CA ALA A 36 6.09 20.59 -18.76
C ALA A 36 6.59 19.18 -18.41
N ASP A 37 7.76 19.08 -17.78
CA ASP A 37 8.41 17.80 -17.49
C ASP A 37 7.73 17.09 -16.31
N TYR A 38 6.94 16.07 -16.63
CA TYR A 38 6.43 15.12 -15.65
C TYR A 38 7.48 14.04 -15.36
N LYS A 39 7.58 13.67 -14.09
CA LYS A 39 8.29 12.49 -13.63
C LYS A 39 7.28 11.42 -13.26
N ASN A 40 7.62 10.18 -13.58
CA ASN A 40 6.85 9.02 -13.19
C ASN A 40 7.69 8.18 -12.23
N GLU A 41 7.05 7.62 -11.21
CA GLU A 41 7.66 6.70 -10.27
C GLU A 41 6.68 5.56 -9.98
N LEU A 42 7.17 4.32 -10.03
CA LEU A 42 6.36 3.14 -9.75
C LEU A 42 6.40 2.80 -8.25
N PHE A 43 5.24 2.39 -7.75
CA PHE A 43 5.04 1.96 -6.38
C PHE A 43 4.32 0.61 -6.36
N TYR A 44 4.61 -0.15 -5.32
CA TYR A 44 4.04 -1.48 -5.09
C TYR A 44 3.37 -1.52 -3.73
N LEU A 45 2.13 -1.99 -3.69
CA LEU A 45 1.46 -2.44 -2.48
C LEU A 45 1.39 -3.96 -2.52
N ASP A 46 2.26 -4.62 -1.77
CA ASP A 46 2.19 -6.06 -1.57
C ASP A 46 1.32 -6.32 -0.33
N THR A 47 0.27 -7.12 -0.48
CA THR A 47 -0.65 -7.47 0.61
C THR A 47 -0.58 -8.96 0.89
N SER A 48 -0.62 -9.32 2.17
CA SER A 48 -0.77 -10.69 2.68
C SER A 48 -1.94 -10.77 3.67
N ASP A 49 -2.16 -11.92 4.31
CA ASP A 49 -3.22 -12.05 5.33
C ASP A 49 -2.99 -11.21 6.59
N LYS A 50 -1.72 -10.93 6.91
CA LYS A 50 -1.32 -10.33 8.18
C LYS A 50 -1.02 -8.85 8.06
N GLU A 51 -0.54 -8.45 6.89
CA GLU A 51 0.02 -7.12 6.68
C GLU A 51 -0.01 -6.69 5.22
N SER A 52 0.23 -5.40 5.01
CA SER A 52 0.53 -4.85 3.70
C SER A 52 1.72 -3.90 3.74
N VAL A 53 2.51 -3.90 2.68
CA VAL A 53 3.69 -3.04 2.52
C VAL A 53 3.56 -2.22 1.25
N PHE A 54 3.53 -0.90 1.38
CA PHE A 54 3.58 0.06 0.30
C PHE A 54 5.00 0.64 0.18
N ARG A 55 5.62 0.57 -0.98
CA ARG A 55 6.99 1.08 -1.19
C ARG A 55 7.30 1.37 -2.67
N SER A 56 8.37 2.12 -2.92
CA SER A 56 8.80 2.41 -4.30
C SER A 56 9.40 1.17 -4.98
N GLU A 57 9.48 1.18 -6.31
CA GLU A 57 10.17 0.13 -7.08
C GLU A 57 11.61 -0.10 -6.59
N GLN A 58 12.35 0.99 -6.35
CA GLN A 58 13.72 0.92 -5.86
C GLN A 58 13.80 0.22 -4.50
N ASP A 59 12.91 0.56 -3.57
CA ASP A 59 12.87 -0.05 -2.24
C ASP A 59 12.54 -1.56 -2.35
N LYS A 60 11.56 -1.93 -3.18
CA LYS A 60 11.19 -3.34 -3.42
C LYS A 60 12.36 -4.15 -3.98
N TYR A 61 13.11 -3.58 -4.92
CA TYR A 61 14.30 -4.22 -5.47
C TYR A 61 15.42 -4.31 -4.43
N SER A 62 15.61 -3.27 -3.64
CA SER A 62 16.59 -3.25 -2.54
C SER A 62 16.29 -4.32 -1.49
N ASP A 63 15.04 -4.51 -1.08
CA ASP A 63 14.63 -5.58 -0.15
C ASP A 63 15.05 -6.97 -0.68
N SER A 64 14.82 -7.20 -1.98
CA SER A 64 15.16 -8.46 -2.64
C SER A 64 16.68 -8.70 -2.70
N LEU A 65 17.47 -7.63 -2.88
CA LEU A 65 18.93 -7.71 -2.86
C LEU A 65 19.48 -7.96 -1.47
N ILE A 66 18.93 -7.30 -0.44
CA ILE A 66 19.33 -7.48 0.95
C ILE A 66 19.11 -8.94 1.37
N GLU A 67 17.94 -9.51 1.05
CA GLU A 67 17.64 -10.92 1.37
C GLU A 67 18.63 -11.89 0.71
N LYS A 68 19.04 -11.61 -0.52
CA LYS A 68 19.93 -12.51 -1.29
C LYS A 68 21.42 -12.33 -0.96
N THR A 69 21.85 -11.11 -0.66
CA THR A 69 23.28 -10.74 -0.64
C THR A 69 23.73 -10.08 0.65
N GLY A 70 22.80 -9.63 1.50
CA GLY A 70 23.06 -8.79 2.67
C GLY A 70 23.25 -7.30 2.35
N TYR A 71 23.25 -6.90 1.07
CA TYR A 71 23.46 -5.51 0.64
C TYR A 71 22.30 -4.99 -0.22
N GLY A 72 21.90 -3.73 0.00
CA GLY A 72 20.82 -3.05 -0.73
C GLY A 72 21.30 -1.90 -1.62
N LEU A 73 20.37 -1.13 -2.19
CA LEU A 73 20.67 0.02 -3.08
C LEU A 73 20.90 1.36 -2.34
N GLY A 74 20.94 1.33 -1.01
CA GLY A 74 20.96 2.55 -0.18
C GLY A 74 19.60 3.26 -0.11
N HIS A 75 19.51 4.24 0.78
CA HIS A 75 18.25 4.92 1.10
C HIS A 75 18.17 6.33 0.50
N LYS A 76 16.96 6.80 0.21
CA LYS A 76 16.74 8.16 -0.26
C LYS A 76 17.14 9.18 0.81
N LEU A 77 17.97 10.14 0.45
CA LEU A 77 18.49 11.17 1.37
C LEU A 77 17.39 12.05 1.99
N LEU A 78 16.33 12.32 1.22
CA LEU A 78 15.23 13.18 1.63
C LEU A 78 14.12 12.34 2.26
N TYR A 79 13.85 12.57 3.55
CA TYR A 79 12.80 11.87 4.30
C TYR A 79 11.41 11.94 3.64
N ASN A 80 11.09 13.07 3.00
CA ASN A 80 9.82 13.26 2.30
C ASN A 80 9.69 12.38 1.04
N HIS A 81 10.78 11.80 0.53
CA HIS A 81 10.76 10.87 -0.58
C HIS A 81 10.86 9.40 -0.14
N GLN A 82 10.93 9.15 1.16
CA GLN A 82 10.80 7.80 1.72
C GLN A 82 9.32 7.52 1.95
N TYR A 83 8.78 6.53 1.23
CA TYR A 83 7.36 6.20 1.20
C TYR A 83 7.05 4.82 1.77
N TYR A 84 8.07 4.12 2.28
CA TYR A 84 7.93 2.78 2.83
C TYR A 84 6.92 2.81 3.99
N THR A 85 5.77 2.18 3.78
CA THR A 85 4.66 2.16 4.73
C THR A 85 4.27 0.73 4.99
N HIS A 86 4.23 0.36 6.25
CA HIS A 86 3.81 -0.96 6.72
C HIS A 86 2.47 -0.83 7.46
N LYS A 87 1.55 -1.74 7.19
CA LYS A 87 0.27 -1.81 7.89
C LYS A 87 0.08 -3.22 8.44
N ASN A 88 -0.03 -3.32 9.75
CA ASN A 88 -0.33 -4.56 10.46
C ASN A 88 -1.84 -4.68 10.68
N PHE A 89 -2.46 -5.73 10.16
CA PHE A 89 -3.91 -5.90 10.22
C PHE A 89 -4.41 -6.37 11.59
N SER A 90 -3.60 -7.12 12.34
CA SER A 90 -3.92 -7.58 13.69
C SER A 90 -3.93 -6.43 14.68
N GLU A 91 -2.92 -5.56 14.61
CA GLU A 91 -2.79 -4.40 15.49
C GLU A 91 -3.58 -3.19 15.01
N LYS A 92 -4.06 -3.20 13.77
CA LYS A 92 -4.66 -2.06 13.07
C LYS A 92 -3.76 -0.82 13.07
N LYS A 93 -2.45 -1.01 13.06
CA LYS A 93 -1.46 0.06 13.05
C LYS A 93 -0.86 0.24 11.68
N ILE A 94 -0.54 1.48 11.38
CA ILE A 94 0.15 1.88 10.15
C ILE A 94 1.40 2.61 10.59
N SER A 95 2.55 2.20 10.06
CA SER A 95 3.83 2.82 10.32
C SER A 95 4.48 3.27 9.02
N LYS A 96 4.97 4.50 9.02
CA LYS A 96 5.91 4.98 8.01
C LYS A 96 7.31 4.65 8.48
N ILE A 97 8.04 3.91 7.65
CA ILE A 97 9.43 3.54 7.92
C ILE A 97 10.33 4.62 7.33
N ILE A 98 11.18 5.19 8.16
CA ILE A 98 12.19 6.18 7.78
C ILE A 98 13.56 5.66 8.18
N ILE A 99 14.51 5.77 7.26
CA ILE A 99 15.89 5.33 7.46
C ILE A 99 16.82 6.53 7.39
N THR A 100 17.68 6.71 8.38
CA THR A 100 18.63 7.82 8.39
C THR A 100 19.68 7.64 7.29
N PRO A 101 19.96 8.68 6.48
CA PRO A 101 20.82 8.53 5.32
C PRO A 101 22.27 8.13 5.63
N PHE A 102 22.76 8.48 6.83
CA PHE A 102 24.17 8.34 7.19
C PHE A 102 24.46 7.11 8.04
N PHE A 103 23.63 6.82 9.04
CA PHE A 103 23.87 5.74 9.99
C PHE A 103 22.98 4.52 9.76
N GLY A 104 21.93 4.66 8.92
CA GLY A 104 21.01 3.57 8.63
C GLY A 104 20.05 3.25 9.78
N ASP A 105 19.87 4.17 10.73
CA ASP A 105 18.92 3.99 11.83
C ASP A 105 17.51 3.94 11.28
N ILE A 106 16.74 2.94 11.72
CA ILE A 106 15.37 2.71 11.26
C ILE A 106 14.39 3.25 12.31
N TYR A 107 13.52 4.15 11.88
CA TYR A 107 12.44 4.71 12.68
C TYR A 107 11.10 4.28 12.09
N ALA A 108 10.22 3.75 12.94
CA ALA A 108 8.83 3.48 12.59
C ALA A 108 7.94 4.59 13.19
N LEU A 109 7.47 5.50 12.35
CA LEU A 109 6.54 6.54 12.74
C LEU A 109 5.10 6.03 12.63
N ILE A 110 4.40 5.93 13.75
CA ILE A 110 2.99 5.52 13.75
C ILE A 110 2.15 6.63 13.12
N ILE A 111 1.36 6.29 12.11
CA ILE A 111 0.38 7.18 11.49
C ILE A 111 -0.92 7.04 12.28
N GLU A 112 -1.42 8.18 12.76
CA GLU A 112 -2.71 8.25 13.46
C GLU A 112 -3.89 7.95 12.52
N ASP A 113 -5.03 7.60 13.11
CA ASP A 113 -6.25 7.33 12.35
C ASP A 113 -6.69 8.56 11.55
N LEU A 114 -6.79 8.39 10.23
CA LEU A 114 -7.20 9.45 9.31
C LEU A 114 -8.73 9.52 9.22
N VAL A 115 -9.30 10.69 9.51
CA VAL A 115 -10.74 10.95 9.41
C VAL A 115 -11.11 11.32 7.98
N TRP A 116 -11.51 10.32 7.19
CA TRP A 116 -11.98 10.51 5.82
C TRP A 116 -13.45 10.91 5.74
N LYS A 117 -13.75 11.93 4.94
CA LYS A 117 -15.11 12.29 4.54
C LYS A 117 -15.44 11.61 3.20
N ILE A 118 -16.30 10.61 3.24
CA ILE A 118 -16.79 9.91 2.04
C ILE A 118 -17.91 10.74 1.41
N SER A 119 -17.90 10.90 0.09
CA SER A 119 -18.98 11.54 -0.68
C SER A 119 -19.65 10.55 -1.62
N ASP A 120 -20.86 10.88 -2.10
CA ASP A 120 -21.59 10.03 -3.05
C ASP A 120 -21.08 10.15 -4.50
N ASP A 121 -20.09 11.02 -4.75
CA ASP A 121 -19.39 11.11 -6.02
C ASP A 121 -18.77 9.77 -6.40
N THR A 122 -19.15 9.27 -7.58
CA THR A 122 -18.62 8.04 -8.15
C THR A 122 -17.86 8.31 -9.45
N PHE A 123 -16.81 7.55 -9.68
CA PHE A 123 -15.99 7.62 -10.89
C PHE A 123 -15.53 6.22 -11.27
N LYS A 124 -15.50 5.92 -12.57
CA LYS A 124 -15.06 4.61 -13.06
C LYS A 124 -13.57 4.65 -13.36
N ILE A 125 -12.78 3.88 -12.62
CA ILE A 125 -11.34 3.72 -12.87
C ILE A 125 -11.13 2.31 -13.41
N SER A 126 -10.69 2.21 -14.67
CA SER A 126 -10.65 0.95 -15.40
C SER A 126 -12.04 0.29 -15.42
N ASN A 127 -12.19 -0.90 -14.85
CA ASN A 127 -13.46 -1.61 -14.76
C ASN A 127 -14.18 -1.43 -13.42
N PHE A 128 -13.58 -0.74 -12.46
CA PHE A 128 -14.10 -0.63 -11.10
C PHE A 128 -14.89 0.67 -10.89
N THR A 129 -15.99 0.56 -10.16
CA THR A 129 -16.71 1.73 -9.64
C THR A 129 -16.01 2.19 -8.38
N CYS A 130 -15.51 3.42 -8.40
CA CYS A 130 -14.83 4.04 -7.26
C CYS A 130 -15.69 5.14 -6.65
N GLN A 131 -15.63 5.27 -5.32
CA GLN A 131 -16.24 6.33 -4.53
C GLN A 131 -15.16 7.31 -4.08
N LYS A 132 -15.51 8.60 -4.04
CA LYS A 132 -14.59 9.65 -3.59
C LYS A 132 -14.58 9.75 -2.06
N ALA A 133 -13.39 9.96 -1.52
CA ALA A 133 -13.16 10.33 -0.13
C ALA A 133 -12.16 11.50 -0.07
N GLU A 134 -12.38 12.42 0.87
CA GLU A 134 -11.50 13.57 1.10
C GLU A 134 -11.07 13.65 2.56
N LEU A 135 -9.85 14.14 2.82
CA LEU A 135 -9.42 14.49 4.16
C LEU A 135 -8.49 15.70 4.18
N ILE A 136 -8.28 16.29 5.35
CA ILE A 136 -7.26 17.30 5.58
C ILE A 136 -6.23 16.72 6.54
N TYR A 137 -4.97 16.60 6.11
CA TYR A 137 -3.88 16.07 6.91
C TYR A 137 -2.54 16.66 6.50
N GLY A 138 -1.68 16.96 7.48
CA GLY A 138 -0.38 17.59 7.24
C GLY A 138 -0.47 18.95 6.54
N GLY A 139 -1.55 19.70 6.79
CA GLY A 139 -1.81 21.00 6.13
C GLY A 139 -2.23 20.89 4.65
N ARG A 140 -2.53 19.69 4.15
CA ARG A 140 -2.94 19.44 2.77
C ARG A 140 -4.33 18.83 2.70
N ARG A 141 -5.02 19.07 1.59
CA ARG A 141 -6.25 18.36 1.23
C ARG A 141 -5.89 17.16 0.38
N TRP A 142 -6.33 15.99 0.82
CA TRP A 142 -6.15 14.72 0.14
C TRP A 142 -7.46 14.27 -0.45
N THR A 143 -7.41 13.70 -1.65
CA THR A 143 -8.56 13.11 -2.33
C THR A 143 -8.18 11.70 -2.74
N ALA A 144 -8.98 10.73 -2.35
CA ALA A 144 -8.83 9.33 -2.70
C ALA A 144 -10.06 8.84 -3.44
N TRP A 145 -9.84 7.96 -4.41
CA TRP A 145 -10.89 7.19 -5.09
C TRP A 145 -10.70 5.72 -4.72
N PHE A 146 -11.69 5.13 -4.04
CA PHE A 146 -11.60 3.76 -3.53
C PHE A 146 -12.76 2.91 -4.05
N THR A 147 -12.52 1.62 -4.26
CA THR A 147 -13.57 0.67 -4.66
C THR A 147 -13.82 -0.35 -3.56
N LYS A 148 -15.08 -0.80 -3.42
CA LYS A 148 -15.48 -1.89 -2.53
C LYS A 148 -15.52 -3.25 -3.25
N GLU A 149 -15.29 -3.25 -4.57
CA GLU A 149 -15.36 -4.45 -5.42
C GLU A 149 -14.15 -5.38 -5.18
N ILE A 150 -13.04 -4.84 -4.66
CA ILE A 150 -11.86 -5.61 -4.26
C ILE A 150 -12.00 -5.89 -2.76
N LEU A 151 -12.29 -7.16 -2.40
CA LEU A 151 -12.49 -7.64 -1.02
C LEU A 151 -11.18 -7.72 -0.20
N CYS A 152 -10.31 -6.72 -0.30
CA CYS A 152 -9.06 -6.66 0.45
C CYS A 152 -9.05 -5.39 1.32
N ARG A 153 -8.60 -5.48 2.57
CA ARG A 153 -8.59 -4.37 3.55
C ARG A 153 -7.49 -3.35 3.26
N MET A 154 -7.58 -2.68 2.13
CA MET A 154 -6.51 -1.87 1.55
C MET A 154 -6.69 -0.37 1.81
N ALA A 155 -5.57 0.32 1.99
CA ALA A 155 -5.47 1.76 1.80
C ALA A 155 -3.99 2.11 1.54
N VAL A 156 -3.74 2.88 0.49
CA VAL A 156 -2.44 3.52 0.25
C VAL A 156 -2.47 4.87 0.94
N TYR A 157 -1.44 5.17 1.71
CA TYR A 157 -1.28 6.44 2.43
C TYR A 157 -0.10 7.19 1.81
N PHE A 158 -0.35 8.42 1.39
CA PHE A 158 0.65 9.34 0.83
C PHE A 158 0.99 10.43 1.85
#